data_AF-A0A2G9G6P3-F1
#
_entry.id   AF-A0A2G9G6P3-F1
#
_cell.length_a   1.000
_cell.length_b   1.000
_cell.length_c   1.000
_cell.angle_alpha   90.00
_cell.angle_beta   90.00
_cell.angle_gamma   90.00
#
_symmetry.space_group_name_H-M   'P 1'
#
loop_
_entity.id
_entity.type
_entity.pdbx_description
1 polymer ?
#
loop_
_entity_poly.entity_id
_entity_poly.type
_entity_poly.pdbx_seq_one_letter_code
_entity_poly.pdbx_strand_id
1 'polypeptide(L)'
;MEARRSGNYGASIWDKDYLDQLKLIDNLQRLDISKHFDDQIRIILDNIFPQTIKHCCDEHLEKDLYAVALQFRLLRQHEVFCSFMDEVGNFKTCLRGDVKGILCLYEASFLSVEGETILDLARDFSAYHLRELKRLEQIADMSLAELVKRALELPLHWRVKKLEARWFINFYKTRPDANLILLELASWISTWFKLNIRMRPNMCPGRIL
;
A
#
# COMPACT_ATOMS: atom_id res chain seq x y z
N MET A 1 -7.39 -36.98 -38.08
CA MET A 1 -6.43 -35.86 -38.26
C MET A 1 -7.21 -34.60 -38.00
N GLU A 2 -6.96 -33.73 -37.02
CA GLU A 2 -5.82 -33.51 -36.12
C GLU A 2 -6.36 -33.03 -34.76
N ALA A 3 -5.66 -33.44 -33.70
CA ALA A 3 -5.85 -32.92 -32.36
C ALA A 3 -5.35 -31.47 -32.27
N ARG A 4 -6.15 -30.56 -31.71
CA ARG A 4 -5.62 -29.31 -31.17
C ARG A 4 -5.50 -29.45 -29.66
N ARG A 5 -4.27 -29.75 -29.22
CA ARG A 5 -3.84 -29.64 -27.83
C ARG A 5 -3.94 -28.18 -27.43
N SER A 6 -4.89 -27.85 -26.55
CA SER A 6 -4.86 -26.55 -25.87
C SER A 6 -3.67 -26.56 -24.92
N GLY A 7 -2.66 -25.75 -25.24
CA GLY A 7 -1.52 -25.53 -24.35
C GLY A 7 -2.02 -24.89 -23.06
N ASN A 8 -1.81 -25.58 -21.95
CA ASN A 8 -2.10 -25.08 -20.62
C ASN A 8 -1.05 -24.03 -20.25
N TYR A 9 -1.18 -22.81 -20.79
CA TYR A 9 -0.43 -21.65 -20.33
C TYR A 9 -1.11 -21.17 -19.04
N GLY A 10 -0.44 -21.32 -17.90
CA GLY A 10 -0.95 -20.86 -16.61
C GLY A 10 -1.36 -19.39 -16.67
N ALA A 11 -2.46 -19.06 -15.99
CA ALA A 11 -2.98 -17.70 -15.91
C ALA A 11 -1.86 -16.70 -15.57
N SER A 12 -1.83 -15.59 -16.31
CA SER A 12 -0.83 -14.55 -16.10
C SER A 12 -0.94 -14.02 -14.68
N ILE A 13 0.18 -13.69 -14.02
CA ILE A 13 0.17 -13.06 -12.69
C ILE A 13 -0.68 -11.77 -12.68
N TRP A 14 -0.92 -11.21 -13.87
CA TRP A 14 -1.66 -10.00 -14.14
C TRP A 14 -3.17 -10.20 -14.40
N ASP A 15 -3.68 -11.44 -14.47
CA ASP A 15 -5.12 -11.76 -14.65
C ASP A 15 -5.93 -11.70 -13.33
N LYS A 16 -5.41 -11.02 -12.30
CA LYS A 16 -6.05 -10.93 -10.97
C LYS A 16 -7.09 -9.81 -10.91
N ASP A 17 -8.00 -9.94 -9.94
CA ASP A 17 -8.97 -8.89 -9.59
C ASP A 17 -8.29 -7.53 -9.33
N TYR A 18 -9.00 -6.45 -9.60
CA TYR A 18 -8.54 -5.07 -9.45
C TYR A 18 -7.86 -4.82 -8.10
N LEU A 19 -8.48 -5.27 -7.02
CA LEU A 19 -7.98 -5.08 -5.67
C LEU A 19 -6.67 -5.86 -5.44
N ASP A 20 -6.54 -7.03 -6.05
CA ASP A 20 -5.33 -7.85 -5.94
C ASP A 20 -4.15 -7.26 -6.70
N GLN A 21 -4.40 -6.57 -7.82
CA GLN A 21 -3.37 -5.80 -8.51
C GLN A 21 -2.85 -4.64 -7.64
N LEU A 22 -3.74 -3.89 -6.99
CA LEU A 22 -3.35 -2.83 -6.05
C LEU A 22 -2.55 -3.38 -4.85
N LYS A 23 -2.99 -4.49 -4.25
CA LYS A 23 -2.26 -5.17 -3.17
C LYS A 23 -0.87 -5.62 -3.62
N LEU A 24 -0.75 -6.11 -4.86
CA LEU A 24 0.54 -6.51 -5.42
C LEU A 24 1.49 -5.33 -5.54
N ILE A 25 1.03 -4.21 -6.09
CA ILE A 25 1.82 -2.98 -6.21
C ILE A 25 2.24 -2.47 -4.82
N ASP A 26 1.33 -2.49 -3.85
CA ASP A 26 1.65 -2.13 -2.46
C ASP A 26 2.76 -3.01 -1.88
N ASN A 27 2.64 -4.34 -2.02
CA ASN A 27 3.68 -5.26 -1.54
C ASN A 27 5.03 -4.99 -2.23
N LEU A 28 5.05 -4.75 -3.55
CA LEU A 28 6.28 -4.41 -4.29
C LEU A 28 6.95 -3.13 -3.76
N GLN A 29 6.16 -2.09 -3.49
CA GLN A 29 6.67 -0.83 -2.94
C GLN A 29 7.18 -1.00 -1.51
N ARG A 30 6.42 -1.70 -0.65
CA ARG A 30 6.79 -1.93 0.75
C ARG A 30 7.99 -2.86 0.92
N LEU A 31 8.21 -3.76 -0.03
CA LEU A 31 9.42 -4.61 -0.10
C LEU A 31 10.63 -3.88 -0.73
N ASP A 32 10.48 -2.63 -1.18
CA ASP A 32 11.52 -1.82 -1.86
C ASP A 32 12.07 -2.49 -3.14
N ILE A 33 11.20 -3.19 -3.86
CA ILE A 33 11.51 -3.86 -5.14
C ILE A 33 10.71 -3.30 -6.32
N SER A 34 9.80 -2.35 -6.09
CA SER A 34 8.92 -1.76 -7.12
C SER A 34 9.68 -1.20 -8.31
N LYS A 35 10.87 -0.61 -8.10
CA LYS A 35 11.71 -0.04 -9.16
C LYS A 35 12.13 -1.02 -10.26
N HIS A 36 12.07 -2.32 -9.98
CA HIS A 36 12.36 -3.37 -10.96
C HIS A 36 11.16 -3.66 -11.87
N PHE A 37 10.01 -3.07 -11.55
CA PHE A 37 8.72 -3.28 -12.20
C PHE A 37 8.06 -1.96 -12.59
N ASP A 38 8.80 -0.85 -12.70
CA ASP A 38 8.23 0.50 -12.90
C ASP A 38 7.33 0.56 -14.15
N ASP A 39 7.72 -0.08 -15.25
CA ASP A 39 6.92 -0.12 -16.47
C ASP A 39 5.62 -0.91 -16.28
N GLN A 40 5.69 -2.08 -15.63
CA GLN A 40 4.50 -2.91 -15.38
C GLN A 40 3.55 -2.22 -14.40
N ILE A 41 4.10 -1.61 -13.34
CA ILE A 41 3.32 -0.83 -12.38
C ILE A 41 2.63 0.33 -13.10
N ARG A 42 3.33 1.06 -13.97
CA ARG A 42 2.74 2.16 -14.75
C ARG A 42 1.58 1.66 -15.62
N ILE A 43 1.78 0.58 -16.38
CA ILE A 43 0.73 0.01 -17.25
C ILE A 43 -0.52 -0.37 -16.44
N ILE A 44 -0.34 -1.00 -15.28
CA ILE A 44 -1.46 -1.40 -14.44
C ILE A 44 -2.21 -0.19 -13.91
N LEU A 45 -1.46 0.79 -13.38
CA LEU A 45 -2.04 2.02 -12.85
C LEU A 45 -2.78 2.82 -13.94
N ASP A 46 -2.23 2.88 -15.17
CA ASP A 46 -2.86 3.52 -16.33
C ASP A 46 -4.15 2.81 -16.76
N ASN A 47 -4.23 1.49 -16.63
CA ASN A 47 -5.45 0.72 -16.92
C ASN A 47 -6.53 0.88 -15.83
N ILE A 48 -6.08 1.08 -14.59
CA ILE A 48 -6.92 1.27 -13.41
C ILE A 48 -7.56 2.68 -13.41
N PHE A 49 -6.79 3.69 -13.79
CA PHE A 49 -7.18 5.11 -13.67
C PHE A 49 -8.54 5.46 -14.32
N PRO A 50 -8.86 5.03 -15.56
CA PRO A 50 -10.15 5.35 -16.20
C PRO A 50 -11.34 4.69 -15.51
N GLN A 51 -11.16 3.48 -14.96
CA GLN A 51 -12.20 2.78 -14.23
C GLN A 51 -12.54 3.52 -12.93
N THR A 52 -11.52 4.09 -12.29
CA THR A 52 -11.68 4.87 -11.07
C THR A 52 -12.41 6.18 -11.26
N ILE A 53 -12.12 6.95 -12.31
CA ILE A 53 -12.89 8.18 -12.58
C ILE A 53 -14.38 7.85 -12.73
N LYS A 54 -14.69 6.80 -13.48
CA LYS A 54 -16.07 6.33 -13.65
C LYS A 54 -16.70 5.93 -12.31
N HIS A 55 -15.96 5.24 -11.46
CA HIS A 55 -16.40 4.79 -10.14
C HIS A 55 -16.52 5.95 -9.12
N CYS A 56 -15.65 6.96 -9.21
CA CYS A 56 -15.66 8.13 -8.34
C CYS A 56 -16.85 9.05 -8.62
N CYS A 57 -17.20 9.23 -9.88
CA CYS A 57 -18.34 10.07 -10.31
C CYS A 57 -19.71 9.39 -10.15
N ASP A 58 -19.77 8.09 -9.86
CA ASP A 58 -21.02 7.38 -9.59
C ASP A 58 -21.30 7.35 -8.08
N GLU A 59 -22.31 8.10 -7.65
CA GLU A 59 -22.77 8.16 -6.26
C GLU A 59 -23.61 6.94 -5.86
N HIS A 60 -24.12 6.17 -6.83
CA HIS A 60 -24.98 5.01 -6.60
C HIS A 60 -24.20 3.71 -6.41
N LEU A 61 -22.88 3.73 -6.62
CA LEU A 61 -22.03 2.56 -6.49
C LEU A 61 -21.42 2.49 -5.09
N GLU A 62 -21.65 1.38 -4.38
CA GLU A 62 -21.01 1.13 -3.08
C GLU A 62 -19.50 0.98 -3.29
N LYS A 63 -18.71 1.78 -2.57
CA LYS A 63 -17.25 1.86 -2.75
C LYS A 63 -16.56 1.19 -1.57
N ASP A 64 -15.64 0.28 -1.87
CA ASP A 64 -14.75 -0.30 -0.87
C ASP A 64 -13.73 0.75 -0.40
N LEU A 65 -13.80 1.13 0.88
CA LEU A 65 -12.90 2.11 1.48
C LEU A 65 -11.44 1.66 1.38
N TYR A 66 -11.17 0.37 1.58
CA TYR A 66 -9.83 -0.19 1.45
C TYR A 66 -9.29 -0.04 0.04
N ALA A 67 -10.08 -0.40 -0.98
CA ALA A 67 -9.68 -0.26 -2.36
C ALA A 67 -9.40 1.21 -2.75
N VAL A 68 -10.30 2.13 -2.40
CA VAL A 68 -10.16 3.56 -2.74
C VAL A 68 -9.00 4.21 -2.00
N ALA A 69 -8.85 3.96 -0.69
CA ALA A 69 -7.76 4.54 0.08
C ALA A 69 -6.40 3.98 -0.34
N LEU A 70 -6.33 2.68 -0.64
CA LEU A 70 -5.12 2.05 -1.17
C LEU A 70 -4.75 2.66 -2.53
N GLN A 71 -5.73 2.79 -3.42
CA GLN A 71 -5.52 3.40 -4.71
C GLN A 71 -5.03 4.85 -4.59
N PHE A 72 -5.71 5.67 -3.79
CA PHE A 72 -5.31 7.06 -3.56
C PHE A 72 -3.86 7.13 -3.11
N ARG A 73 -3.45 6.28 -2.17
CA ARG A 73 -2.07 6.25 -1.68
C ARG A 73 -1.06 5.87 -2.77
N LEU A 74 -1.44 5.02 -3.72
CA LEU A 74 -0.58 4.58 -4.83
C LEU A 74 -0.51 5.59 -5.97
N LEU A 75 -1.61 6.29 -6.28
CA LEU A 75 -1.74 7.18 -7.46
C LEU A 75 -1.76 8.68 -7.15
N ARG A 76 -2.04 9.06 -5.90
CA ARG A 76 -2.32 10.44 -5.46
C ARG A 76 -3.29 11.17 -6.42
N GLN A 77 -4.57 10.80 -6.35
CA GLN A 77 -5.66 11.41 -7.14
C GLN A 77 -6.50 12.34 -6.28
N HIS A 78 -6.70 13.59 -6.67
CA HIS A 78 -7.50 14.54 -5.89
C HIS A 78 -8.99 14.13 -5.86
N GLU A 79 -9.68 14.43 -4.76
CA GLU A 79 -11.15 14.33 -4.57
C GLU A 79 -11.82 12.94 -4.48
N VAL A 80 -11.05 11.85 -4.37
CA VAL A 80 -11.65 10.48 -4.30
C VAL A 80 -12.39 10.14 -3.00
N PHE A 81 -12.21 10.92 -1.93
CA PHE A 81 -12.79 10.60 -0.62
C PHE A 81 -14.17 11.21 -0.35
N CYS A 82 -14.65 12.12 -1.21
CA CYS A 82 -15.92 12.83 -1.00
C CYS A 82 -17.12 11.87 -0.85
N SER A 83 -17.12 10.74 -1.57
CA SER A 83 -18.18 9.73 -1.49
C SER A 83 -18.29 8.99 -0.14
N PHE A 84 -17.25 9.10 0.69
CA PHE A 84 -17.23 8.53 2.04
C PHE A 84 -17.69 9.52 3.11
N MET A 85 -18.12 10.73 2.71
CA MET A 85 -18.65 11.75 3.60
C MET A 85 -20.19 11.72 3.66
N ASP A 86 -20.74 12.10 4.80
CA ASP A 86 -22.16 12.37 5.00
C ASP A 86 -22.54 13.77 4.48
N GLU A 87 -23.84 14.09 4.53
CA GLU A 87 -24.39 15.38 4.07
C GLU A 87 -23.84 16.59 4.85
N VAL A 88 -23.22 16.35 6.02
CA VAL A 88 -22.63 17.38 6.89
C VAL A 88 -21.12 17.54 6.62
N GLY A 89 -20.54 16.68 5.77
CA GLY A 89 -19.12 16.70 5.42
C GLY A 89 -18.22 15.89 6.35
N ASN A 90 -18.78 15.01 7.18
CA ASN A 90 -18.00 14.11 8.04
C ASN A 90 -17.89 12.72 7.43
N PHE A 91 -16.81 11.99 7.73
CA PHE A 91 -16.70 10.59 7.31
C PHE A 91 -17.81 9.72 7.92
N LYS A 92 -18.47 8.93 7.05
CA LYS A 92 -19.60 8.07 7.41
C LYS A 92 -19.22 7.11 8.55
N THR A 93 -20.09 7.01 9.56
CA THR A 93 -19.85 6.15 10.73
C THR A 93 -19.91 4.65 10.41
N CYS A 94 -20.54 4.25 9.31
CA CYS A 94 -20.58 2.86 8.84
C CYS A 94 -19.20 2.32 8.45
N LEU A 95 -18.21 3.19 8.21
CA LEU A 95 -16.84 2.82 7.84
C LEU A 95 -16.05 2.18 8.99
N ARG A 96 -16.56 2.26 10.23
CA ARG A 96 -15.92 1.75 11.45
C ARG A 96 -15.59 0.25 11.40
N GLY A 97 -16.34 -0.53 10.64
CA GLY A 97 -16.13 -1.98 10.52
C GLY A 97 -14.93 -2.38 9.65
N ASP A 98 -14.51 -1.51 8.73
CA ASP A 98 -13.40 -1.79 7.81
C ASP A 98 -12.07 -1.27 8.35
N VAL A 99 -11.47 -2.04 9.26
CA VAL A 99 -10.18 -1.69 9.88
C VAL A 99 -9.06 -1.54 8.85
N LYS A 100 -9.06 -2.35 7.78
CA LYS A 100 -8.06 -2.28 6.71
C LYS A 100 -8.22 -1.00 5.89
N GLY A 101 -9.46 -0.64 5.58
CA GLY A 101 -9.79 0.61 4.91
C GLY A 101 -9.44 1.83 5.74
N ILE A 102 -9.76 1.84 7.04
CA ILE A 102 -9.38 2.93 7.94
C ILE A 102 -7.87 3.08 8.03
N LEU A 103 -7.12 1.98 8.13
CA LEU A 103 -5.66 2.00 8.12
C LEU A 103 -5.12 2.60 6.81
N CYS A 104 -5.67 2.20 5.66
CA CYS A 104 -5.25 2.77 4.39
C CYS A 104 -5.62 4.24 4.26
N LEU A 105 -6.79 4.65 4.76
CA LEU A 105 -7.24 6.04 4.79
C LEU A 105 -6.30 6.90 5.66
N TYR A 106 -5.89 6.37 6.81
CA TYR A 106 -4.90 6.98 7.68
C TYR A 106 -3.59 7.21 6.92
N GLU A 107 -3.03 6.18 6.29
CA GLU A 107 -1.78 6.29 5.55
C GLU A 107 -1.88 7.22 4.34
N ALA A 108 -3.02 7.19 3.64
CA ALA A 108 -3.36 8.06 2.52
C ALA A 108 -3.38 9.54 2.92
N SER A 109 -3.93 9.85 4.10
CA SER A 109 -4.06 11.22 4.59
C SER A 109 -2.73 11.96 4.74
N PHE A 110 -1.61 11.25 4.91
CA PHE A 110 -0.28 11.84 5.02
C PHE A 110 0.35 12.23 3.67
N LEU A 111 -0.31 11.96 2.55
CA LEU A 111 0.06 12.49 1.22
C LEU A 111 -0.56 13.87 0.94
N SER A 112 -1.21 14.46 1.95
CA SER A 112 -1.84 15.78 1.89
C SER A 112 -0.84 16.89 1.55
N VAL A 113 -1.28 17.84 0.74
CA VAL A 113 -0.64 19.14 0.53
C VAL A 113 -1.48 20.25 1.15
N GLU A 114 -0.87 21.43 1.33
CA GLU A 114 -1.52 22.58 1.95
C GLU A 114 -2.84 22.94 1.23
N GLY A 115 -3.93 23.04 2.01
CA GLY A 115 -5.28 23.35 1.51
C GLY A 115 -6.22 22.16 1.37
N GLU A 116 -5.75 20.91 1.51
CA GLU A 116 -6.60 19.70 1.38
C GLU A 116 -7.32 19.33 2.69
N THR A 117 -8.36 20.10 3.06
CA THR A 117 -9.13 19.92 4.30
C THR A 117 -9.74 18.52 4.45
N ILE A 118 -10.12 17.88 3.35
CA ILE A 118 -10.66 16.51 3.32
C ILE A 118 -9.66 15.50 3.90
N LEU A 119 -8.37 15.65 3.60
CA LEU A 119 -7.34 14.73 4.09
C LEU A 119 -7.01 14.98 5.55
N ASP A 120 -7.12 16.23 6.03
CA ASP A 120 -7.02 16.53 7.45
C ASP A 120 -8.16 15.86 8.24
N LEU A 121 -9.41 15.95 7.75
CA LEU A 121 -10.55 15.23 8.32
C LEU A 121 -10.37 13.71 8.27
N ALA A 122 -9.83 13.18 7.16
CA ALA A 122 -9.55 11.76 7.00
C ALA A 122 -8.53 11.27 8.03
N ARG A 123 -7.48 12.08 8.26
CA ARG A 123 -6.45 11.81 9.26
C ARG A 123 -7.03 11.75 10.66
N ASP A 124 -7.83 12.74 11.04
CA ASP A 124 -8.41 12.81 12.39
C ASP A 124 -9.41 11.67 12.64
N PHE A 125 -10.31 11.42 11.68
CA PHE A 125 -11.27 10.33 11.73
C PHE A 125 -10.57 8.97 11.88
N SER A 126 -9.63 8.69 10.98
CA SER A 126 -8.95 7.39 10.97
C SER A 126 -8.05 7.21 12.19
N ALA A 127 -7.32 8.24 12.61
CA ALA A 127 -6.48 8.17 13.81
C ALA A 127 -7.31 7.91 15.08
N TYR A 128 -8.47 8.56 15.21
CA TYR A 128 -9.39 8.30 16.32
C TYR A 128 -9.84 6.84 16.34
N HIS A 129 -10.33 6.34 15.21
CA HIS A 129 -10.86 4.98 15.12
C HIS A 129 -9.80 3.90 15.32
N LEU A 130 -8.60 4.06 14.75
CA LEU A 130 -7.51 3.10 14.94
C LEU A 130 -7.02 3.07 16.40
N ARG A 131 -6.98 4.22 17.09
CA ARG A 131 -6.63 4.28 18.51
C ARG A 131 -7.68 3.61 19.38
N GLU A 132 -8.96 3.85 19.12
CA GLU A 132 -10.05 3.20 19.85
C GLU A 132 -10.05 1.69 19.64
N LEU A 133 -9.94 1.21 18.40
CA LEU A 133 -9.86 -0.22 18.09
C LEU A 133 -8.68 -0.90 18.78
N LYS A 134 -7.52 -0.23 18.80
CA LYS A 134 -6.32 -0.71 19.51
C LYS A 134 -6.54 -0.74 21.02
N ARG A 135 -7.14 0.30 21.61
CA ARG A 135 -7.40 0.40 23.05
C ARG A 135 -8.41 -0.65 23.53
N LEU A 136 -9.39 -0.97 22.70
CA LEU A 136 -10.43 -1.96 22.99
C LEU A 136 -10.02 -3.39 22.61
N GLU A 137 -8.80 -3.59 22.08
CA GLU A 137 -8.30 -4.88 21.59
C GLU A 137 -9.25 -5.56 20.58
N GLN A 138 -9.93 -4.76 19.75
CA GLN A 138 -10.95 -5.23 18.80
C GLN A 138 -10.38 -5.67 17.45
N ILE A 139 -9.06 -5.69 17.29
CA ILE A 139 -8.38 -6.11 16.05
C ILE A 139 -7.99 -7.59 16.21
N ALA A 140 -8.84 -8.49 15.72
CA ALA A 140 -8.62 -9.94 15.83
C ALA A 140 -7.41 -10.43 15.01
N ASP A 141 -7.14 -9.79 13.86
CA ASP A 141 -6.00 -10.13 13.01
C ASP A 141 -4.72 -9.53 13.59
N MET A 142 -3.86 -10.39 14.15
CA MET A 142 -2.57 -10.00 14.74
C MET A 142 -1.65 -9.28 13.74
N SER A 143 -1.70 -9.66 12.46
CA SER A 143 -0.90 -9.00 11.42
C SER A 143 -1.38 -7.58 11.17
N LEU A 144 -2.70 -7.39 11.17
CA LEU A 144 -3.33 -6.08 11.05
C LEU A 144 -3.08 -5.22 12.30
N ALA A 145 -3.15 -5.80 13.49
CA ALA A 145 -2.89 -5.10 14.75
C ALA A 145 -1.46 -4.53 14.78
N GLU A 146 -0.47 -5.30 14.32
CA GLU A 146 0.92 -4.84 14.23
C GLU A 146 1.08 -3.71 13.19
N LEU A 147 0.40 -3.81 12.05
CA LEU A 147 0.37 -2.72 11.06
C LEU A 147 -0.24 -1.44 11.62
N VAL A 148 -1.37 -1.54 12.32
CA VAL A 148 -2.04 -0.40 12.96
C VAL A 148 -1.15 0.23 14.03
N LYS A 149 -0.53 -0.59 14.88
CA LYS A 149 0.41 -0.12 15.91
C LYS A 149 1.54 0.69 15.25
N ARG A 150 2.15 0.13 14.21
CA ARG A 150 3.26 0.76 13.50
C ARG A 150 2.83 2.06 12.81
N ALA A 151 1.71 2.07 12.10
CA ALA A 151 1.19 3.28 11.45
C ALA A 151 0.99 4.43 12.45
N LEU A 152 0.39 4.13 13.62
CA LEU A 152 0.16 5.12 14.68
C LEU A 152 1.44 5.64 15.35
N GLU A 153 2.55 4.92 15.29
CA GLU A 153 3.87 5.40 15.76
C GLU A 153 4.48 6.40 14.78
N LEU A 154 4.43 6.07 13.49
CA LEU A 154 4.89 6.93 12.41
C LEU A 154 4.21 6.50 11.09
N PRO A 155 3.56 7.41 10.35
CA PRO A 155 2.94 7.09 9.07
C PRO A 155 3.96 6.63 8.03
N LEU A 156 3.55 5.72 7.14
CA LEU A 156 4.36 5.17 6.06
C LEU A 156 5.02 6.24 5.21
N HIS A 157 4.31 7.32 4.91
CA HIS A 157 4.82 8.42 4.08
C HIS A 157 6.08 9.10 4.68
N TRP A 158 6.22 9.10 6.01
CA TRP A 158 7.35 9.74 6.71
C TRP A 158 8.48 8.77 7.05
N ARG A 159 8.34 7.48 6.72
CA ARG A 159 9.33 6.46 7.07
C ARG A 159 10.49 6.45 6.08
N VAL A 160 11.69 6.20 6.61
CA VAL A 160 12.87 5.93 5.78
C VAL A 160 12.67 4.60 5.03
N LYS A 161 12.44 4.69 3.72
CA LYS A 161 12.09 3.56 2.84
C LYS A 161 12.90 2.28 3.10
N LYS A 162 14.24 2.39 3.16
CA LYS A 162 15.12 1.23 3.38
C LYS A 162 14.96 0.55 4.74
N LEU A 163 14.70 1.32 5.80
CA LEU A 163 14.49 0.76 7.14
C LEU A 163 13.12 0.11 7.21
N GLU A 164 12.12 0.76 6.62
CA GLU A 164 10.77 0.22 6.54
C GLU A 164 10.74 -1.08 5.75
N ALA A 165 11.42 -1.16 4.60
CA ALA A 165 11.49 -2.38 3.80
C ALA A 165 12.11 -3.55 4.57
N ARG A 166 13.15 -3.32 5.38
CA ARG A 166 13.74 -4.37 6.23
C ARG A 166 12.74 -4.91 7.24
N TRP A 167 12.01 -4.01 7.90
CA TRP A 167 10.96 -4.42 8.83
C TRP A 167 9.84 -5.16 8.09
N PHE A 168 9.39 -4.62 6.96
CA PHE A 168 8.31 -5.20 6.18
C PHE A 168 8.67 -6.56 5.61
N ILE A 169 9.91 -6.82 5.20
CA ILE A 169 10.37 -8.17 4.80
C ILE A 169 10.16 -9.17 5.93
N ASN A 170 10.49 -8.81 7.18
CA ASN A 170 10.31 -9.70 8.32
C ASN A 170 8.83 -9.91 8.66
N PHE A 171 8.03 -8.84 8.61
CA PHE A 171 6.58 -8.91 8.79
C PHE A 171 5.89 -9.72 7.67
N TYR A 172 6.30 -9.54 6.42
CA TYR A 172 5.71 -10.21 5.27
C TYR A 172 5.92 -11.71 5.33
N LYS A 173 7.07 -12.17 5.85
CA LYS A 173 7.36 -13.60 6.10
C LYS A 173 6.36 -14.29 7.01
N THR A 174 5.75 -13.56 7.95
CA THR A 174 4.83 -14.14 8.93
C THR A 174 3.39 -14.18 8.43
N ARG A 175 3.10 -13.60 7.26
CA ARG A 175 1.76 -13.58 6.70
C ARG A 175 1.41 -14.90 6.03
N PRO A 176 0.20 -15.44 6.23
CA PRO A 176 -0.23 -16.67 5.56
C PRO A 176 -0.40 -16.51 4.05
N ASP A 177 -0.66 -15.28 3.57
CA ASP A 177 -0.86 -14.93 2.16
C ASP A 177 0.41 -14.37 1.49
N ALA A 178 1.59 -14.59 2.08
CA ALA A 178 2.85 -14.08 1.56
C ALA A 178 3.23 -14.74 0.23
N ASN A 179 3.53 -13.92 -0.79
CA ASN A 179 4.10 -14.42 -2.03
C ASN A 179 5.59 -14.71 -1.85
N LEU A 180 5.94 -16.00 -1.85
CA LEU A 180 7.30 -16.48 -1.63
C LEU A 180 8.29 -15.95 -2.68
N ILE A 181 7.86 -15.77 -3.94
CA ILE A 181 8.72 -15.27 -5.02
C ILE A 181 9.12 -13.81 -4.76
N LEU A 182 8.16 -12.97 -4.36
CA LEU A 182 8.45 -11.57 -4.01
C LEU A 182 9.35 -11.47 -2.79
N LEU A 183 9.10 -12.35 -1.80
CA LEU A 183 9.88 -12.40 -0.59
C LEU A 183 11.34 -12.81 -0.85
N GLU A 184 11.56 -13.85 -1.65
CA GLU A 184 12.89 -14.27 -2.06
C GLU A 184 13.60 -13.13 -2.78
N LEU A 185 12.96 -12.55 -3.80
CA LEU A 185 13.53 -11.45 -4.57
C LEU A 185 13.95 -10.26 -3.67
N ALA A 186 13.08 -9.85 -2.74
CA ALA A 186 13.38 -8.79 -1.79
C ALA A 186 14.54 -9.15 -0.85
N SER A 187 14.62 -10.41 -0.40
CA SER A 187 15.71 -10.91 0.44
C SER A 187 17.05 -10.90 -0.30
N TRP A 188 17.07 -11.33 -1.56
CA TRP A 188 18.26 -11.31 -2.42
C TRP A 188 18.76 -9.89 -2.65
N ILE A 189 17.87 -8.98 -3.06
CA ILE A 189 18.22 -7.57 -3.31
C ILE A 189 18.75 -6.90 -2.03
N SER A 190 18.09 -7.11 -0.89
CA SER A 190 18.51 -6.57 0.41
C SER A 190 19.90 -7.08 0.83
N THR A 191 20.19 -8.37 0.58
CA THR A 191 21.49 -8.97 0.88
C THR A 191 22.58 -8.45 -0.05
N TRP A 192 22.31 -8.36 -1.35
CA TRP A 192 23.24 -7.78 -2.32
C TRP A 192 23.60 -6.33 -1.99
N PHE A 193 22.62 -5.51 -1.61
CA PHE A 193 22.87 -4.13 -1.17
C PHE A 193 23.79 -4.06 0.05
N LYS A 194 23.63 -4.96 1.04
CA LYS A 194 24.51 -5.02 2.22
C LYS A 194 25.94 -5.38 1.83
N LEU A 195 26.12 -6.38 0.98
CA LEU A 195 27.43 -6.82 0.52
C LEU A 195 28.12 -5.73 -0.32
N ASN A 196 27.40 -5.07 -1.22
CA ASN A 196 27.97 -4.05 -2.09
C ASN A 196 28.32 -2.75 -1.33
N ILE A 197 27.54 -2.37 -0.31
CA ILE A 197 27.91 -1.24 0.58
C ILE A 197 29.14 -1.59 1.42
N ARG A 198 29.24 -2.84 1.92
CA ARG A 198 30.40 -3.31 2.69
C ARG A 198 31.67 -3.44 1.84
N MET A 199 31.53 -3.63 0.53
CA MET A 199 32.62 -3.76 -0.43
C MET A 199 33.03 -2.42 -1.05
N ARG A 200 32.38 -1.28 -0.72
CA ARG A 200 32.91 0.04 -1.10
C ARG A 200 34.17 0.29 -0.27
N PRO A 201 35.36 0.42 -0.90
CA PRO A 201 36.56 0.75 -0.15
C PRO A 201 36.35 2.10 0.53
N ASN A 202 36.73 2.20 1.81
CA ASN A 202 36.81 3.46 2.53
C ASN A 202 37.65 4.43 1.68
N MET A 203 37.03 5.37 0.97
CA MET A 203 37.74 6.52 0.45
C MET A 203 38.14 7.35 1.67
N CYS A 204 39.37 7.13 2.14
CA CYS A 204 40.01 8.02 3.10
C CYS A 204 39.98 9.45 2.54
N PRO A 205 39.58 10.46 3.32
CA PRO A 205 39.72 11.85 2.89
C PRO A 205 41.20 12.17 2.71
N GLY A 206 41.49 12.88 1.62
CA GLY A 206 42.83 13.17 1.14
C GLY A 206 43.77 13.73 2.20
N ARG A 207 45.00 13.22 2.18
CA ARG A 207 46.14 13.83 2.85
C ARG A 207 46.62 14.96 1.91
N ILE A 208 46.20 16.19 2.19
CA ILE A 208 46.87 17.39 1.66
C ILE A 208 47.99 17.70 2.66
N LEU A 209 49.23 17.45 2.25
CA LEU A 209 50.42 18.24 2.57
C LEU A 209 51.39 18.09 1.40
#